data_AF-A0A3D9H8S0-F1
#
_entry.id   AF-A0A3D9H8S0-F1
#
_cell.length_a   1.000
_cell.length_b   1.000
_cell.length_c   1.000
_cell.angle_alpha   90.00
_cell.angle_beta   90.00
_cell.angle_gamma   90.00
#
_symmetry.space_group_name_H-M   'P 1'
#
loop_
_entity.id
_entity.type
_entity.pdbx_description
1 polymer ?
#
loop_
_entity_poly.entity_id
_entity_poly.type
_entity_poly.pdbx_seq_one_letter_code
_entity_poly.pdbx_strand_id
1 'polypeptide(L)'
;MKRRDFIQQLSAGSALTLGSLGFQSFISNSKTTKITILHTNDVHSHIDPFGPNDGRNANTGGVARRASLIEAIRKENPNTLLLDAGDIFQGTPYFNYYGGELEFKLMSMLKYDLATIGNHDFDNSIDGLYAQLPHAQFEFVSANYDFTNTIMDAHVKPFKIFKIDGIKIGVFGLGIELNGLVEKSLYKETIYLDPLEVTQDMSRILKTEEYCDLVICLSHLGYHYKNSPDRISDLNLAAATKDIDLIIGGHTHTFLKKPTVARNIEGKNILINQVGAYGINLGKIDFYFDTDKNKSANGTSILV
;
A
#
# COMPACT_ATOMS: atom_id res chain seq x y z
N MET A 1 -24.81 -67.82 2.15
CA MET A 1 -25.07 -66.82 1.08
C MET A 1 -26.33 -67.21 0.32
N LYS A 2 -27.06 -66.21 -0.23
CA LYS A 2 -28.45 -66.20 -0.80
C LYS A 2 -29.48 -65.85 0.27
N ARG A 3 -29.83 -64.57 0.59
CA ARG A 3 -30.31 -63.38 -0.15
C ARG A 3 -31.73 -63.54 -0.73
N ARG A 4 -32.66 -62.74 -0.16
CA ARG A 4 -34.07 -62.42 -0.52
C ARG A 4 -35.05 -63.45 0.06
N ASP A 5 -36.02 -63.07 0.89
CA ASP A 5 -37.16 -62.23 0.50
C ASP A 5 -37.67 -61.22 1.55
N PHE A 6 -38.27 -60.19 0.96
CA PHE A 6 -38.92 -59.00 1.48
C PHE A 6 -40.41 -59.30 1.70
N ILE A 7 -40.93 -59.17 2.92
CA ILE A 7 -42.34 -58.82 3.15
C ILE A 7 -42.43 -57.87 4.36
N GLN A 8 -43.04 -56.72 4.07
CA GLN A 8 -43.44 -55.67 4.99
C GLN A 8 -44.40 -56.19 6.06
N GLN A 9 -44.17 -55.84 7.32
CA GLN A 9 -45.27 -55.69 8.29
C GLN A 9 -45.14 -54.32 8.98
N LEU A 10 -46.02 -53.43 8.54
CA LEU A 10 -46.40 -52.19 9.22
C LEU A 10 -47.10 -52.56 10.54
N SER A 11 -46.40 -52.42 11.66
CA SER A 11 -47.03 -52.24 12.96
C SER A 11 -46.98 -50.75 13.31
N ALA A 12 -48.15 -50.13 13.20
CA ALA A 12 -48.42 -48.77 13.65
C ALA A 12 -48.10 -48.66 15.14
N GLY A 13 -47.14 -47.80 15.48
CA GLY A 13 -46.76 -47.47 16.85
C GLY A 13 -46.54 -45.98 16.98
N SER A 14 -47.59 -45.29 17.43
CA SER A 14 -47.63 -43.96 18.07
C SER A 14 -46.45 -43.01 17.82
N ALA A 15 -46.67 -42.06 16.92
CA ALA A 15 -45.85 -40.86 16.79
C ALA A 15 -45.95 -40.00 18.06
N LEU A 16 -44.98 -40.14 18.96
CA LEU A 16 -44.62 -39.08 19.91
C LEU A 16 -43.82 -38.04 19.12
N THR A 17 -44.52 -37.03 18.60
CA THR A 17 -43.90 -35.80 18.09
C THR A 17 -43.37 -34.99 19.27
N LEU A 18 -42.23 -35.42 19.81
CA LEU A 18 -41.35 -34.54 20.57
C LEU A 18 -40.90 -33.44 19.61
N GLY A 19 -41.54 -32.27 19.75
CA GLY A 19 -41.18 -31.06 19.03
C GLY A 19 -39.69 -30.79 19.20
N SER A 20 -38.94 -31.07 18.14
CA SER A 20 -37.63 -30.49 17.93
C SER A 20 -37.85 -28.99 17.79
N LEU A 21 -37.73 -28.28 18.91
CA LEU A 21 -37.35 -26.88 18.92
C LEU A 21 -36.04 -26.78 18.16
N GLY A 22 -36.16 -26.60 16.84
CA GLY A 22 -35.04 -26.28 15.99
C GLY A 22 -34.43 -25.01 16.54
N PHE A 23 -33.24 -25.14 17.14
CA PHE A 23 -32.32 -24.04 17.24
C PHE A 23 -32.12 -23.54 15.81
N GLN A 24 -32.88 -22.52 15.42
CA GLN A 24 -32.51 -21.65 14.33
C GLN A 24 -31.21 -20.99 14.81
N SER A 25 -30.08 -21.61 14.46
CA SER A 25 -28.82 -20.89 14.44
C SER A 25 -29.09 -19.65 13.62
N PHE A 26 -29.09 -18.50 14.28
CA PHE A 26 -28.89 -17.24 13.63
C PHE A 26 -27.54 -17.38 12.93
N ILE A 27 -27.56 -17.72 11.64
CA ILE A 27 -26.42 -17.46 10.77
C ILE A 27 -26.35 -15.94 10.76
N SER A 28 -25.60 -15.39 11.71
CA SER A 28 -25.14 -14.03 11.64
C SER A 28 -24.41 -13.96 10.31
N ASN A 29 -25.04 -13.35 9.32
CA ASN A 29 -24.39 -13.00 8.08
C ASN A 29 -23.41 -11.91 8.49
N SER A 30 -22.24 -12.32 9.00
CA SER A 30 -21.30 -11.40 9.62
C SER A 30 -20.92 -10.40 8.55
N LYS A 31 -21.24 -9.12 8.82
CA LYS A 31 -20.95 -8.04 7.89
C LYS A 31 -19.43 -7.95 7.78
N THR A 32 -18.87 -8.47 6.68
CA THR A 32 -17.44 -8.33 6.40
C THR A 32 -17.17 -6.94 5.86
N THR A 33 -16.31 -6.17 6.53
CA THR A 33 -15.86 -4.87 6.03
C THR A 33 -14.73 -5.07 5.04
N LYS A 34 -14.90 -4.54 3.82
CA LYS A 34 -13.87 -4.55 2.78
C LYS A 34 -13.16 -3.21 2.73
N ILE A 35 -11.85 -3.21 2.91
CA ILE A 35 -10.96 -2.05 2.67
C ILE A 35 -10.12 -2.35 1.43
N THR A 36 -10.09 -1.42 0.48
CA THR A 36 -9.24 -1.53 -0.71
C THR A 36 -8.09 -0.54 -0.59
N ILE A 37 -6.86 -1.01 -0.75
CA ILE A 37 -5.65 -0.20 -0.85
C ILE A 37 -5.22 -0.21 -2.31
N LEU A 38 -5.34 0.95 -2.96
CA LEU A 38 -4.74 1.23 -4.24
C LEU A 38 -3.37 1.85 -4.04
N HIS A 39 -2.41 1.50 -4.89
CA HIS A 39 -1.10 2.14 -4.80
C HIS A 39 -0.36 2.25 -6.13
N THR A 40 0.51 3.25 -6.17
CA THR A 40 1.54 3.45 -7.19
C THR A 40 2.90 3.69 -6.53
N ASN A 41 3.94 3.62 -7.33
CA ASN A 41 5.31 3.98 -6.97
C ASN A 41 6.05 4.38 -8.25
N ASP A 42 7.08 5.22 -8.12
CA ASP A 42 8.05 5.53 -9.18
C ASP A 42 7.38 5.97 -10.49
N VAL A 43 6.38 6.86 -10.40
CA VAL A 43 5.65 7.34 -11.59
C VAL A 43 6.55 8.20 -12.46
N HIS A 44 7.57 8.85 -11.88
CA HIS A 44 8.63 9.53 -12.62
C HIS A 44 8.12 10.48 -13.70
N SER A 45 7.15 11.34 -13.36
CA SER A 45 6.58 12.32 -14.29
C SER A 45 5.96 11.72 -15.58
N HIS A 46 5.66 10.41 -15.62
CA HIS A 46 5.01 9.77 -16.77
C HIS A 46 3.50 10.07 -16.77
N ILE A 47 3.15 11.18 -17.41
CA ILE A 47 1.79 11.70 -17.49
C ILE A 47 1.01 11.08 -18.65
N ASP A 48 1.63 11.02 -19.82
CA ASP A 48 1.06 10.44 -21.02
C ASP A 48 1.29 8.92 -21.09
N PRO A 49 0.43 8.17 -21.80
CA PRO A 49 0.70 6.77 -22.09
C PRO A 49 1.92 6.64 -23.00
N PHE A 50 2.62 5.52 -22.86
CA PHE A 50 3.64 5.10 -23.81
C PHE A 50 3.00 4.88 -25.19
N GLY A 51 3.66 5.36 -26.24
CA GLY A 51 3.27 5.21 -27.63
C GLY A 51 3.42 3.77 -28.13
N PRO A 52 2.94 3.48 -29.36
CA PRO A 52 2.97 2.13 -29.92
C PRO A 52 4.38 1.59 -30.20
N ASN A 53 5.39 2.47 -30.25
CA ASN A 53 6.76 2.11 -30.56
C ASN A 53 7.66 2.01 -29.31
N ASP A 54 7.12 2.16 -28.10
CA ASP A 54 7.89 2.14 -26.84
C ASP A 54 8.19 0.72 -26.32
N GLY A 55 8.43 -0.20 -27.27
CA GLY A 55 8.86 -1.57 -27.01
C GLY A 55 7.99 -2.30 -26.00
N ARG A 56 8.61 -2.75 -24.89
CA ARG A 56 7.93 -3.55 -23.85
C ARG A 56 6.82 -2.79 -23.10
N ASN A 57 6.80 -1.45 -23.19
CA ASN A 57 5.81 -0.60 -22.55
C ASN A 57 4.76 -0.08 -23.55
N ALA A 58 4.78 -0.53 -24.80
CA ALA A 58 3.92 0.05 -25.83
C ALA A 58 2.44 0.07 -25.44
N ASN A 59 1.81 1.24 -25.57
CA ASN A 59 0.40 1.49 -25.26
C ASN A 59 0.00 1.24 -23.79
N THR A 60 0.89 1.41 -22.82
CA THR A 60 0.56 1.29 -21.39
C THR A 60 0.72 2.62 -20.64
N GLY A 61 0.23 2.68 -19.41
CA GLY A 61 0.38 3.83 -18.52
C GLY A 61 -0.50 5.03 -18.88
N GLY A 62 -0.10 6.19 -18.38
CA GLY A 62 -0.82 7.44 -18.56
C GLY A 62 -1.85 7.73 -17.46
N VAL A 63 -1.84 8.97 -16.98
CA VAL A 63 -2.64 9.44 -15.83
C VAL A 63 -4.13 9.34 -16.11
N ALA A 64 -4.59 9.64 -17.33
CA ALA A 64 -6.02 9.61 -17.67
C ALA A 64 -6.63 8.19 -17.58
N ARG A 65 -5.87 7.17 -17.99
CA ARG A 65 -6.28 5.76 -17.89
C ARG A 65 -6.30 5.32 -16.43
N ARG A 66 -5.26 5.68 -15.68
CA ARG A 66 -5.18 5.44 -14.25
C ARG A 66 -6.35 6.08 -13.50
N ALA A 67 -6.73 7.31 -13.84
CA ALA A 67 -7.88 8.00 -13.26
C ALA A 67 -9.18 7.21 -13.47
N SER A 68 -9.43 6.77 -14.70
CA SER A 68 -10.62 5.98 -15.05
C SER A 68 -10.70 4.67 -14.23
N LEU A 69 -9.56 3.98 -14.08
CA LEU A 69 -9.47 2.75 -13.30
C LEU A 69 -9.72 3.01 -11.79
N ILE A 70 -9.10 4.03 -11.24
CA ILE A 70 -9.27 4.43 -9.82
C ILE A 70 -10.74 4.79 -9.54
N GLU A 71 -11.36 5.57 -10.42
CA GLU A 71 -12.77 5.97 -10.28
C GLU A 71 -13.71 4.76 -10.32
N ALA A 72 -13.49 3.83 -11.25
CA ALA A 72 -14.27 2.60 -11.32
C ALA A 72 -14.15 1.77 -10.03
N ILE A 73 -12.94 1.59 -9.50
CA ILE A 73 -12.70 0.82 -8.27
C ILE A 73 -13.33 1.50 -7.06
N ARG A 74 -13.22 2.84 -6.95
CA ARG A 74 -13.86 3.60 -5.85
C ARG A 74 -15.39 3.54 -5.91
N LYS A 75 -15.96 3.45 -7.11
CA LYS A 75 -17.41 3.25 -7.28
C LYS A 75 -17.85 1.87 -6.83
N GLU A 76 -17.03 0.84 -7.05
CA GLU A 76 -17.28 -0.52 -6.55
C GLU A 76 -17.11 -0.64 -5.03
N ASN A 77 -16.09 0.02 -4.47
CA ASN A 77 -15.84 0.06 -3.04
C ASN A 77 -15.45 1.47 -2.58
N PRO A 78 -16.34 2.23 -1.91
CA PRO A 78 -16.01 3.56 -1.42
C PRO A 78 -14.99 3.55 -0.27
N ASN A 79 -14.80 2.40 0.39
CA ASN A 79 -13.77 2.21 1.43
C ASN A 79 -12.39 1.96 0.81
N THR A 80 -11.94 2.90 -0.02
CA THR A 80 -10.70 2.79 -0.80
C THR A 80 -9.72 3.92 -0.47
N LEU A 81 -8.48 3.56 -0.13
CA LEU A 81 -7.35 4.47 -0.04
C LEU A 81 -6.48 4.36 -1.27
N LEU A 82 -5.92 5.48 -1.73
CA LEU A 82 -4.93 5.55 -2.81
C LEU A 82 -3.63 6.13 -2.26
N LEU A 83 -2.57 5.33 -2.30
CA LEU A 83 -1.28 5.65 -1.70
C LEU A 83 -0.18 5.70 -2.77
N ASP A 84 0.88 6.48 -2.54
CA ASP A 84 2.06 6.50 -3.42
C ASP A 84 3.35 6.24 -2.64
N ALA A 85 4.24 5.41 -3.21
CA ALA A 85 5.50 5.01 -2.58
C ALA A 85 6.68 5.93 -2.92
N GLY A 86 6.48 7.12 -3.48
CA GLY A 86 7.54 8.10 -3.78
C GLY A 86 8.13 7.96 -5.18
N ASP A 87 9.09 8.83 -5.49
CA ASP A 87 9.61 9.06 -6.86
C ASP A 87 8.47 9.45 -7.83
N ILE A 88 7.75 10.48 -7.41
CA ILE A 88 6.70 11.11 -8.20
C ILE A 88 7.34 11.92 -9.34
N PHE A 89 8.43 12.60 -8.99
CA PHE A 89 9.20 13.49 -9.85
C PHE A 89 10.29 12.79 -10.66
N GLN A 90 10.92 13.58 -11.55
CA GLN A 90 11.99 13.20 -12.48
C GLN A 90 11.53 12.14 -13.50
N GLY A 91 11.78 12.34 -14.80
CA GLY A 91 11.72 11.23 -15.77
C GLY A 91 11.26 11.63 -17.16
N THR A 92 10.48 12.71 -17.26
CA THR A 92 10.02 13.26 -18.53
C THR A 92 10.25 14.78 -18.60
N PRO A 93 10.16 15.40 -19.80
CA PRO A 93 10.26 16.85 -19.94
C PRO A 93 9.21 17.64 -19.14
N TYR A 94 8.11 17.02 -18.70
CA TYR A 94 7.11 17.68 -17.86
C TYR A 94 7.74 18.19 -16.57
N PHE A 95 8.49 17.35 -15.85
CA PHE A 95 9.18 17.76 -14.63
C PHE A 95 10.17 18.91 -14.88
N ASN A 96 10.95 18.85 -15.96
CA ASN A 96 11.93 19.90 -16.29
C ASN A 96 11.28 21.27 -16.53
N TYR A 97 10.03 21.29 -17.03
CA TYR A 97 9.33 22.51 -17.36
C TYR A 97 8.46 23.02 -16.20
N TYR A 98 7.79 22.12 -15.47
CA TYR A 98 6.81 22.46 -14.42
C TYR A 98 7.33 22.27 -13.00
N GLY A 99 8.53 21.70 -12.81
CA GLY A 99 9.19 21.58 -11.51
C GLY A 99 8.45 20.72 -10.47
N GLY A 100 7.46 19.91 -10.88
CA GLY A 100 6.63 19.07 -10.02
C GLY A 100 5.19 19.56 -9.82
N GLU A 101 4.85 20.78 -10.25
CA GLU A 101 3.51 21.37 -10.10
C GLU A 101 2.43 20.49 -10.75
N LEU A 102 2.70 20.04 -11.97
CA LEU A 102 1.75 19.29 -12.79
C LEU A 102 1.45 17.92 -12.18
N GLU A 103 2.49 17.23 -11.70
CA GLU A 103 2.40 15.93 -11.05
C GLU A 103 1.51 15.99 -9.81
N PHE A 104 1.72 16.96 -8.92
CA PHE A 104 0.92 17.11 -7.71
C PHE A 104 -0.51 17.55 -8.00
N LYS A 105 -0.74 18.43 -9.00
CA LYS A 105 -2.10 18.76 -9.44
C LYS A 105 -2.84 17.52 -9.94
N LEU A 106 -2.19 16.69 -10.73
CA LEU A 106 -2.78 15.46 -11.25
C LEU A 106 -3.05 14.46 -10.14
N MET A 107 -2.11 14.22 -9.22
CA MET A 107 -2.32 13.35 -8.06
C MET A 107 -3.48 13.85 -7.18
N SER A 108 -3.59 15.17 -6.99
CA SER A 108 -4.72 15.77 -6.28
C SER A 108 -6.05 15.55 -6.98
N MET A 109 -6.10 15.66 -8.32
CA MET A 109 -7.29 15.34 -9.12
C MET A 109 -7.66 13.86 -9.02
N LEU A 110 -6.66 12.97 -8.99
CA LEU A 110 -6.83 11.53 -8.74
C LEU A 110 -7.17 11.22 -7.28
N LYS A 111 -7.16 12.23 -6.40
CA LYS A 111 -7.44 12.13 -4.96
C LYS A 111 -6.53 11.10 -4.27
N TYR A 112 -5.23 11.19 -4.46
CA TYR A 112 -4.30 10.45 -3.59
C TYR A 112 -4.57 10.83 -2.13
N ASP A 113 -4.42 9.88 -1.21
CA ASP A 113 -4.71 10.06 0.21
C ASP A 113 -3.44 10.34 1.03
N LEU A 114 -2.32 9.75 0.59
CA LEU A 114 -1.01 9.85 1.24
C LEU A 114 0.11 9.43 0.28
N ALA A 115 1.29 10.02 0.43
CA ALA A 115 2.51 9.59 -0.25
C ALA A 115 3.70 9.52 0.72
N THR A 116 4.71 8.71 0.42
CA THR A 116 6.07 8.88 0.98
C THR A 116 6.96 9.62 -0.01
N ILE A 117 8.20 9.92 0.38
CA ILE A 117 9.18 10.66 -0.40
C ILE A 117 10.27 9.71 -0.87
N GLY A 118 10.52 9.69 -2.18
CA GLY A 118 11.63 8.98 -2.81
C GLY A 118 12.86 9.86 -3.01
N ASN A 119 13.93 9.28 -3.55
CA ASN A 119 15.17 10.04 -3.76
C ASN A 119 15.04 11.09 -4.87
N HIS A 120 14.28 10.79 -5.94
CA HIS A 120 14.10 11.71 -7.07
C HIS A 120 13.16 12.88 -6.75
N ASP A 121 12.40 12.81 -5.66
CA ASP A 121 11.59 13.94 -5.19
C ASP A 121 12.47 15.12 -4.71
N PHE A 122 13.77 14.90 -4.47
CA PHE A 122 14.77 15.92 -4.15
C PHE A 122 15.52 16.48 -5.38
N ASP A 123 15.22 16.03 -6.61
CA ASP A 123 16.03 16.40 -7.78
C ASP A 123 15.95 17.88 -8.14
N ASN A 124 14.83 18.54 -7.81
CA ASN A 124 14.71 20.00 -7.89
C ASN A 124 15.06 20.69 -6.57
N SER A 125 15.87 20.04 -5.73
CA SER A 125 16.15 20.36 -4.33
C SER A 125 14.92 20.26 -3.40
N ILE A 126 15.20 20.23 -2.10
CA ILE A 126 14.21 20.32 -1.04
C ILE A 126 13.38 21.62 -1.12
N ASP A 127 13.95 22.72 -1.62
CA ASP A 127 13.21 23.97 -1.85
C ASP A 127 12.22 23.82 -3.01
N GLY A 128 12.60 23.08 -4.06
CA GLY A 128 11.73 22.79 -5.19
C GLY A 128 10.56 21.90 -4.78
N LEU A 129 10.83 20.83 -4.01
CA LEU A 129 9.78 19.98 -3.42
C LEU A 129 8.82 20.81 -2.56
N TYR A 130 9.36 21.62 -1.65
CA TYR A 130 8.58 22.50 -0.79
C TYR A 130 7.68 23.46 -1.58
N ALA A 131 8.23 24.07 -2.64
CA ALA A 131 7.50 25.00 -3.49
C ALA A 131 6.27 24.36 -4.17
N GLN A 132 6.27 23.04 -4.38
CA GLN A 132 5.15 22.33 -4.99
C GLN A 132 4.06 21.89 -4.00
N LEU A 133 4.35 21.83 -2.69
CA LEU A 133 3.37 21.38 -1.69
C LEU A 133 1.99 22.05 -1.76
N PRO A 134 1.83 23.35 -2.10
CA PRO A 134 0.51 23.97 -2.27
C PRO A 134 -0.38 23.28 -3.33
N HIS A 135 0.20 22.52 -4.25
CA HIS A 135 -0.51 21.77 -5.30
C HIS A 135 -0.90 20.35 -4.89
N ALA A 136 -0.39 19.85 -3.76
CA ALA A 136 -0.75 18.55 -3.19
C ALA A 136 -1.93 18.70 -2.23
N GLN A 137 -3.08 18.12 -2.59
CA GLN A 137 -4.27 18.01 -1.73
C GLN A 137 -4.23 16.73 -0.86
N PHE A 138 -3.02 16.21 -0.64
CA PHE A 138 -2.71 15.03 0.13
C PHE A 138 -1.49 15.31 1.01
N GLU A 139 -1.27 14.47 2.02
CA GLU A 139 -0.15 14.65 2.94
C GLU A 139 1.00 13.71 2.59
N PHE A 140 2.21 14.09 3.01
CA PHE A 140 3.40 13.25 2.95
C PHE A 140 3.71 12.63 4.31
N VAL A 141 4.20 11.39 4.28
CA VAL A 141 4.77 10.72 5.45
C VAL A 141 6.21 10.28 5.20
N SER A 142 7.06 10.46 6.21
CA SER A 142 8.39 9.86 6.30
C SER A 142 8.80 9.86 7.76
N ALA A 143 9.13 8.68 8.28
CA ALA A 143 9.52 8.51 9.67
C ALA A 143 11.04 8.48 9.86
N ASN A 144 11.81 8.18 8.80
CA ASN A 144 13.26 8.06 8.85
C ASN A 144 14.02 9.20 8.14
N TYR A 145 13.32 10.19 7.61
CA TYR A 145 13.91 11.47 7.29
C TYR A 145 13.55 12.47 8.39
N ASP A 146 14.57 12.96 9.09
CA ASP A 146 14.43 14.07 10.01
C ASP A 146 14.65 15.39 9.27
N PHE A 147 13.57 16.17 9.19
CA PHE A 147 13.48 17.45 8.51
C PHE A 147 13.58 18.65 9.46
N THR A 148 13.82 18.46 10.77
CA THR A 148 13.75 19.50 11.82
C THR A 148 14.54 20.77 11.47
N ASN A 149 15.67 20.64 10.78
CA ASN A 149 16.52 21.78 10.39
C ASN A 149 16.36 22.19 8.92
N THR A 150 15.22 21.88 8.30
CA THR A 150 14.97 22.13 6.88
C THR A 150 13.64 22.87 6.67
N ILE A 151 13.41 23.34 5.44
CA ILE A 151 12.13 23.99 5.07
C ILE A 151 10.93 23.02 5.05
N MET A 152 11.19 21.71 5.06
CA MET A 152 10.16 20.67 5.10
C MET A 152 9.74 20.31 6.53
N ASP A 153 10.31 20.95 7.56
CA ASP A 153 9.88 20.76 8.95
C ASP A 153 8.37 20.98 9.09
N ALA A 154 7.71 20.14 9.88
CA ALA A 154 6.25 20.08 10.07
C ALA A 154 5.38 19.82 8.81
N HIS A 155 5.95 19.75 7.60
CA HIS A 155 5.23 19.44 6.36
C HIS A 155 5.17 17.93 6.06
N VAL A 156 6.01 17.15 6.71
CA VAL A 156 6.05 15.68 6.61
C VAL A 156 5.87 15.10 8.00
N LYS A 157 4.92 14.18 8.16
CA LYS A 157 4.68 13.49 9.43
C LYS A 157 5.30 12.10 9.41
N PRO A 158 5.65 11.49 10.55
CA PRO A 158 6.13 10.10 10.53
C PRO A 158 5.05 9.12 10.06
N PHE A 159 3.80 9.37 10.44
CA PHE A 159 2.66 8.53 10.08
C PHE A 159 1.35 9.33 10.02
N LYS A 160 0.31 8.71 9.45
CA LYS A 160 -1.07 9.17 9.44
C LYS A 160 -2.03 8.02 9.75
N ILE A 161 -3.11 8.33 10.45
CA ILE A 161 -4.16 7.35 10.77
C ILE A 161 -5.45 7.70 10.02
N PHE A 162 -6.00 6.70 9.33
CA PHE A 162 -7.30 6.77 8.69
C PHE A 162 -8.32 5.96 9.48
N LYS A 163 -9.59 6.38 9.46
CA LYS A 163 -10.71 5.64 10.03
C LYS A 163 -11.75 5.44 8.93
N ILE A 164 -11.93 4.20 8.48
CA ILE A 164 -12.82 3.85 7.37
C ILE A 164 -13.73 2.72 7.81
N ASP A 165 -15.05 2.96 7.83
CA ASP A 165 -16.08 1.99 8.24
C ASP A 165 -15.74 1.22 9.54
N GLY A 166 -15.25 1.96 10.55
CA GLY A 166 -14.87 1.40 11.86
C GLY A 166 -13.47 0.76 11.94
N ILE A 167 -12.74 0.67 10.83
CA ILE A 167 -11.38 0.14 10.76
C ILE A 167 -10.38 1.28 10.89
N LYS A 168 -9.44 1.17 11.84
CA LYS A 168 -8.34 2.13 12.02
C LYS A 168 -7.09 1.65 11.26
N ILE A 169 -6.63 2.45 10.31
CA ILE A 169 -5.50 2.12 9.42
C ILE A 169 -4.37 3.10 9.71
N GLY A 170 -3.24 2.60 10.22
CA GLY A 170 -2.03 3.37 10.43
C GLY A 170 -1.11 3.24 9.22
N VAL A 171 -0.63 4.35 8.68
CA VAL A 171 0.29 4.38 7.53
C VAL A 171 1.50 5.23 7.89
N PHE A 172 2.69 4.65 7.88
CA PHE A 172 3.97 5.36 8.08
C PHE A 172 4.83 5.28 6.83
N GLY A 173 5.74 6.24 6.67
CA GLY A 173 6.61 6.35 5.50
C GLY A 173 8.07 6.03 5.80
N LEU A 174 8.80 5.50 4.83
CA LEU A 174 10.25 5.35 4.84
C LEU A 174 10.82 5.84 3.51
N GLY A 175 11.96 6.53 3.55
CA GLY A 175 12.77 6.87 2.39
C GLY A 175 14.09 6.10 2.37
N ILE A 176 14.79 6.09 1.22
CA ILE A 176 16.12 5.48 1.04
C ILE A 176 17.24 6.41 1.53
N GLU A 177 18.40 5.87 1.89
CA GLU A 177 19.57 6.70 2.19
C GLU A 177 19.93 7.59 0.98
N LEU A 178 19.91 8.91 1.18
CA LEU A 178 20.15 9.90 0.12
C LEU A 178 21.64 10.04 -0.23
N ASN A 179 22.53 9.79 0.74
CA ASN A 179 23.96 9.91 0.53
C ASN A 179 24.44 8.91 -0.55
N GLY A 180 25.06 9.41 -1.60
CA GLY A 180 25.48 8.62 -2.75
C GLY A 180 24.41 8.41 -3.83
N LEU A 181 23.16 8.83 -3.60
CA LEU A 181 22.09 8.85 -4.60
C LEU A 181 21.71 10.26 -5.03
N VAL A 182 21.72 11.20 -4.08
CA VAL A 182 21.35 12.60 -4.27
C VAL A 182 22.51 13.48 -3.81
N GLU A 183 22.75 14.59 -4.50
CA GLU A 183 23.77 15.55 -4.07
C GLU A 183 23.38 16.19 -2.72
N LYS A 184 24.34 16.31 -1.79
CA LYS A 184 24.10 16.85 -0.44
C LYS A 184 23.46 18.25 -0.44
N SER A 185 23.77 19.08 -1.43
CA SER A 185 23.19 20.41 -1.60
C SER A 185 21.67 20.39 -1.83
N LEU A 186 21.13 19.32 -2.39
CA LEU A 186 19.71 19.19 -2.75
C LEU A 186 18.84 18.79 -1.56
N TYR A 187 19.32 17.93 -0.67
CA TYR A 187 18.57 17.52 0.54
C TYR A 187 19.02 18.22 1.82
N LYS A 188 20.06 19.06 1.74
CA LYS A 188 20.57 19.94 2.80
C LYS A 188 20.70 19.25 4.16
N GLU A 189 20.12 19.81 5.22
CA GLU A 189 20.21 19.33 6.60
C GLU A 189 19.33 18.10 6.89
N THR A 190 18.65 17.52 5.90
CA THR A 190 17.86 16.28 6.10
C THR A 190 18.78 15.16 6.63
N ILE A 191 18.39 14.58 7.77
CA ILE A 191 19.10 13.48 8.41
C ILE A 191 18.38 12.18 8.10
N TYR A 192 19.15 11.17 7.68
CA TYR A 192 18.66 9.81 7.49
C TYR A 192 18.82 9.02 8.79
N LEU A 193 17.72 8.49 9.31
CA LEU A 193 17.68 7.62 10.48
C LEU A 193 17.65 6.15 10.04
N ASP A 194 18.09 5.26 10.92
CA ASP A 194 18.07 3.83 10.64
C ASP A 194 16.61 3.37 10.39
N PRO A 195 16.31 2.83 9.19
CA PRO A 195 14.94 2.49 8.84
C PRO A 195 14.42 1.26 9.60
N LEU A 196 15.29 0.38 10.11
CA LEU A 196 14.87 -0.79 10.88
C LEU A 196 14.40 -0.37 12.28
N GLU A 197 15.20 0.43 12.98
CA GLU A 197 14.86 0.98 14.30
C GLU A 197 13.57 1.81 14.22
N VAL A 198 13.49 2.75 13.28
CA VAL A 198 12.29 3.58 13.06
C VAL A 198 11.07 2.72 12.76
N THR A 199 11.22 1.68 11.95
CA THR A 199 10.10 0.79 11.62
C THR A 199 9.57 0.04 12.84
N GLN A 200 10.47 -0.47 13.69
CA GLN A 200 10.06 -1.17 14.92
C GLN A 200 9.31 -0.23 15.86
N ASP A 201 9.74 1.03 15.97
CA ASP A 201 9.04 2.03 16.77
C ASP A 201 7.68 2.41 16.17
N MET A 202 7.62 2.72 14.87
CA MET A 202 6.38 3.13 14.21
C MET A 202 5.33 2.02 14.21
N SER A 203 5.72 0.77 13.89
CA SER A 203 4.77 -0.33 13.89
C SER A 203 4.26 -0.64 15.29
N ARG A 204 5.12 -0.55 16.32
CA ARG A 204 4.72 -0.65 17.73
C ARG A 204 3.73 0.44 18.12
N ILE A 205 4.04 1.71 17.90
CA ILE A 205 3.17 2.85 18.23
C ILE A 205 1.81 2.68 17.55
N LEU A 206 1.80 2.45 16.24
CA LEU A 206 0.56 2.29 15.47
C LEU A 206 -0.27 1.11 16.00
N LYS A 207 0.38 0.01 16.40
CA LYS A 207 -0.32 -1.20 16.84
C LYS A 207 -0.81 -1.14 18.27
N THR A 208 0.01 -0.68 19.22
CA THR A 208 -0.22 -0.85 20.66
C THR A 208 -0.70 0.41 21.36
N GLU A 209 -0.31 1.59 20.88
CA GLU A 209 -0.71 2.87 21.46
C GLU A 209 -1.90 3.45 20.70
N GLU A 210 -1.85 3.38 19.38
CA GLU A 210 -2.91 3.88 18.50
C GLU A 210 -3.96 2.82 18.18
N TYR A 211 -3.74 1.56 18.55
CA TYR A 211 -4.70 0.46 18.34
C TYR A 211 -5.17 0.33 16.88
N CYS A 212 -4.25 0.45 15.92
CA CYS A 212 -4.57 0.25 14.51
C CYS A 212 -4.89 -1.22 14.23
N ASP A 213 -5.95 -1.42 13.43
CA ASP A 213 -6.40 -2.72 12.97
C ASP A 213 -5.54 -3.21 11.79
N LEU A 214 -5.08 -2.27 10.97
CA LEU A 214 -4.20 -2.45 9.82
C LEU A 214 -3.01 -1.47 9.90
N VAL A 215 -1.79 -1.99 9.75
CA VAL A 215 -0.55 -1.18 9.71
C VAL A 215 0.13 -1.34 8.36
N ILE A 216 0.34 -0.21 7.67
CA ILE A 216 0.94 -0.13 6.34
C ILE A 216 2.24 0.68 6.40
N CYS A 217 3.28 0.17 5.76
CA CYS A 217 4.52 0.89 5.49
C CYS A 217 4.54 1.34 4.02
N LEU A 218 4.63 2.65 3.78
CA LEU A 218 4.98 3.21 2.47
C LEU A 218 6.50 3.35 2.40
N SER A 219 7.15 2.40 1.73
CA SER A 219 8.60 2.28 1.71
C SER A 219 9.16 2.68 0.36
N HIS A 220 10.11 3.61 0.37
CA HIS A 220 10.98 3.87 -0.77
C HIS A 220 12.36 3.19 -0.60
N LEU A 221 12.47 2.12 0.21
CA LEU A 221 13.74 1.42 0.45
C LEU A 221 14.16 0.48 -0.68
N GLY A 222 13.23 0.09 -1.54
CA GLY A 222 13.47 -0.91 -2.57
C GLY A 222 13.09 -2.33 -2.15
N TYR A 223 12.57 -3.10 -3.11
CA TYR A 223 12.08 -4.46 -2.86
C TYR A 223 13.19 -5.42 -2.42
N HIS A 224 14.30 -5.49 -3.17
CA HIS A 224 15.44 -6.35 -2.85
C HIS A 224 16.69 -6.01 -3.69
N TYR A 225 17.87 -5.98 -3.05
CA TYR A 225 19.16 -5.75 -3.69
C TYR A 225 19.98 -7.04 -3.82
N LYS A 226 19.92 -7.69 -4.99
CA LYS A 226 20.62 -8.98 -5.23
C LYS A 226 22.13 -8.95 -4.99
N ASN A 227 22.77 -7.83 -5.32
CA ASN A 227 24.23 -7.67 -5.20
C ASN A 227 24.65 -7.11 -3.83
N SER A 228 23.71 -6.82 -2.94
CA SER A 228 23.95 -6.28 -1.61
C SER A 228 22.86 -6.78 -0.65
N PRO A 229 22.82 -8.10 -0.37
CA PRO A 229 21.71 -8.72 0.36
C PRO A 229 21.59 -8.23 1.82
N ASP A 230 22.66 -7.68 2.38
CA ASP A 230 22.68 -7.09 3.72
C ASP A 230 22.19 -5.63 3.73
N ARG A 231 22.04 -5.01 2.54
CA ARG A 231 21.41 -3.68 2.44
C ARG A 231 19.93 -3.83 2.78
N ILE A 232 19.47 -2.99 3.70
CA ILE A 232 18.06 -2.98 4.09
C ILE A 232 17.18 -2.77 2.85
N SER A 233 16.17 -3.62 2.74
CA SER A 233 15.17 -3.67 1.66
C SER A 233 13.84 -4.08 2.25
N ASP A 234 12.75 -3.97 1.49
CA ASP A 234 11.41 -4.34 1.98
C ASP A 234 11.36 -5.81 2.46
N LEU A 235 12.04 -6.73 1.78
CA LEU A 235 12.11 -8.15 2.19
C LEU A 235 12.83 -8.32 3.53
N ASN A 236 14.00 -7.68 3.69
CA ASN A 236 14.79 -7.80 4.92
C ASN A 236 14.09 -7.08 6.09
N LEU A 237 13.48 -5.93 5.82
CA LEU A 237 12.73 -5.16 6.80
C LEU A 237 11.54 -5.97 7.31
N ALA A 238 10.75 -6.58 6.41
CA ALA A 238 9.64 -7.44 6.81
C ALA A 238 10.10 -8.62 7.69
N ALA A 239 11.23 -9.23 7.35
CA ALA A 239 11.78 -10.36 8.11
C ALA A 239 12.30 -9.96 9.50
N ALA A 240 12.79 -8.73 9.66
CA ALA A 240 13.40 -8.23 10.89
C ALA A 240 12.45 -7.44 11.81
N THR A 241 11.18 -7.29 11.42
CA THR A 241 10.19 -6.47 12.15
C THR A 241 8.95 -7.29 12.50
N LYS A 242 7.97 -6.63 13.13
CA LYS A 242 6.63 -7.17 13.41
C LYS A 242 5.58 -6.07 13.40
N ASP A 243 4.32 -6.47 13.59
CA ASP A 243 3.15 -5.58 13.69
C ASP A 243 2.83 -4.76 12.42
N ILE A 244 3.43 -5.13 11.28
CA ILE A 244 3.12 -4.60 9.95
C ILE A 244 2.32 -5.64 9.17
N ASP A 245 1.33 -5.20 8.41
CA ASP A 245 0.51 -6.09 7.58
C ASP A 245 0.87 -6.00 6.10
N LEU A 246 1.25 -4.80 5.65
CA LEU A 246 1.54 -4.49 4.26
C LEU A 246 2.72 -3.51 4.15
N ILE A 247 3.68 -3.85 3.30
CA ILE A 247 4.69 -2.94 2.78
C ILE A 247 4.37 -2.66 1.31
N ILE A 248 4.18 -1.39 0.98
CA ILE A 248 4.08 -0.90 -0.39
C ILE A 248 5.42 -0.25 -0.72
N GLY A 249 6.16 -0.86 -1.65
CA GLY A 249 7.53 -0.51 -1.99
C GLY A 249 7.65 0.40 -3.22
N GLY A 250 8.79 1.09 -3.33
CA GLY A 250 9.24 1.89 -4.47
C GLY A 250 10.70 1.63 -4.85
N HIS A 251 11.37 2.58 -5.51
CA HIS A 251 12.80 2.67 -5.79
C HIS A 251 13.38 1.64 -6.79
N THR A 252 13.19 0.33 -6.54
CA THR A 252 13.81 -0.73 -7.36
C THR A 252 13.09 -1.02 -8.68
N HIS A 253 11.97 -0.33 -8.93
CA HIS A 253 11.08 -0.51 -10.09
C HIS A 253 10.65 -1.97 -10.28
N THR A 254 10.46 -2.72 -9.19
CA THR A 254 10.16 -4.15 -9.28
C THR A 254 8.71 -4.37 -9.72
N PHE A 255 8.52 -5.02 -10.87
CA PHE A 255 7.20 -5.40 -11.38
C PHE A 255 6.71 -6.72 -10.75
N LEU A 256 5.87 -6.62 -9.72
CA LEU A 256 5.20 -7.80 -9.12
C LEU A 256 3.80 -7.99 -9.69
N LYS A 257 3.46 -9.22 -10.08
CA LYS A 257 2.09 -9.57 -10.54
C LYS A 257 1.09 -9.67 -9.38
N LYS A 258 1.58 -10.05 -8.20
CA LYS A 258 0.85 -10.19 -6.94
C LYS A 258 1.82 -9.92 -5.78
N PRO A 259 1.32 -9.56 -4.59
CA PRO A 259 2.16 -9.38 -3.43
C PRO A 259 2.99 -10.62 -3.10
N THR A 260 4.22 -10.40 -2.68
CA THR A 260 5.05 -11.39 -2.01
C THR A 260 4.58 -11.56 -0.58
N VAL A 261 4.57 -12.79 -0.06
CA VAL A 261 4.27 -13.08 1.34
C VAL A 261 5.58 -13.41 2.05
N ALA A 262 5.99 -12.54 2.97
CA ALA A 262 7.15 -12.74 3.84
C ALA A 262 6.70 -13.15 5.25
N ARG A 263 7.64 -13.70 6.04
CA ARG A 263 7.43 -14.02 7.46
C ARG A 263 8.21 -13.04 8.31
N ASN A 264 7.55 -12.49 9.32
CA ASN A 264 8.14 -11.55 10.26
C ASN A 264 8.84 -12.27 11.43
N ILE A 265 9.40 -11.53 12.40
CA ILE A 265 10.14 -12.14 13.53
C ILE A 265 9.27 -13.04 14.43
N GLU A 266 7.95 -12.88 14.39
CA GLU A 266 6.98 -13.72 15.11
C GLU A 266 6.41 -14.85 14.22
N GLY A 267 6.95 -15.03 13.01
CA GLY A 267 6.46 -16.00 12.04
C GLY A 267 5.08 -15.66 11.45
N LYS A 268 4.58 -14.43 11.60
CA LYS A 268 3.33 -13.97 10.97
C LYS A 268 3.59 -13.51 9.54
N ASN A 269 2.57 -13.61 8.68
CA ASN A 269 2.66 -13.19 7.29
C ASN A 269 2.62 -11.65 7.18
N ILE A 270 3.49 -11.10 6.32
CA ILE A 270 3.46 -9.70 5.86
C ILE A 270 3.34 -9.72 4.34
N LEU A 271 2.49 -8.86 3.79
CA LEU A 271 2.41 -8.65 2.35
C LEU A 271 3.42 -7.58 1.92
N ILE A 272 4.10 -7.80 0.80
CA ILE A 272 5.02 -6.83 0.20
C ILE A 272 4.64 -6.69 -1.26
N ASN A 273 4.39 -5.47 -1.73
CA ASN A 273 4.03 -5.24 -3.12
C ASN A 273 4.70 -4.00 -3.71
N GLN A 274 5.00 -4.06 -5.01
CA GLN A 274 5.54 -2.97 -5.81
C GLN A 274 5.02 -3.15 -7.25
N VAL A 275 4.66 -2.04 -7.91
CA VAL A 275 3.93 -2.08 -9.19
C VAL A 275 4.78 -1.65 -10.39
N GLY A 276 6.10 -1.79 -10.27
CA GLY A 276 7.04 -1.40 -11.32
C GLY A 276 7.36 0.08 -11.27
N ALA A 277 7.12 0.80 -12.36
CA ALA A 277 7.33 2.25 -12.47
C ALA A 277 6.45 2.84 -13.58
N TYR A 278 6.53 4.17 -13.75
CA TYR A 278 5.98 4.93 -14.88
C TYR A 278 4.45 4.93 -14.98
N GLY A 279 3.77 4.60 -13.89
CA GLY A 279 2.31 4.48 -13.86
C GLY A 279 1.75 3.37 -14.75
N ILE A 280 2.58 2.40 -15.15
CA ILE A 280 2.18 1.27 -16.03
C ILE A 280 1.22 0.33 -15.32
N ASN A 281 1.34 0.17 -14.00
CA ASN A 281 0.41 -0.64 -13.22
C ASN A 281 -0.15 0.15 -12.04
N LEU A 282 -1.36 -0.24 -11.64
CA LEU A 282 -2.00 0.16 -10.39
C LEU A 282 -2.07 -1.06 -9.49
N GLY A 283 -1.49 -0.98 -8.29
CA GLY A 283 -1.63 -2.02 -7.29
C GLY A 283 -3.01 -1.97 -6.66
N LYS A 284 -3.63 -3.13 -6.45
CA LYS A 284 -4.89 -3.26 -5.71
C LYS A 284 -4.79 -4.38 -4.69
N ILE A 285 -4.94 -4.04 -3.42
CA ILE A 285 -4.93 -5.00 -2.30
C ILE A 285 -6.22 -4.83 -1.51
N ASP A 286 -7.02 -5.88 -1.48
CA ASP A 286 -8.28 -5.92 -0.72
C ASP A 286 -8.03 -6.63 0.62
N PHE A 287 -8.36 -5.95 1.72
CA PHE A 287 -8.44 -6.52 3.06
C PHE A 287 -9.91 -6.74 3.45
N TYR A 288 -10.18 -7.88 4.08
CA TYR A 288 -11.50 -8.25 4.56
C TYR A 288 -11.44 -8.45 6.07
N PHE A 289 -12.28 -7.73 6.80
CA PHE A 289 -12.37 -7.77 8.25
C PHE A 289 -13.69 -8.40 8.68
N ASP A 290 -13.65 -9.41 9.54
CA ASP A 290 -14.85 -9.94 10.19
C ASP A 290 -15.28 -9.08 11.40
N THR A 291 -16.33 -9.49 12.09
CA THR A 291 -16.87 -8.78 13.25
C THR A 291 -15.92 -8.70 14.44
N ASP A 292 -14.98 -9.65 14.54
CA ASP A 292 -13.94 -9.69 15.57
C ASP A 292 -12.64 -9.01 15.11
N LYS A 293 -12.68 -8.38 13.93
CA LYS A 293 -11.56 -7.76 13.21
C LYS A 293 -10.42 -8.71 12.86
N ASN A 294 -10.69 -10.02 12.77
CA ASN A 294 -9.77 -10.91 12.08
C ASN A 294 -9.72 -10.51 10.61
N LYS A 295 -8.52 -10.57 10.02
CA LYS A 295 -8.27 -10.06 8.68
C LYS A 295 -7.72 -11.11 7.74
N SER A 296 -8.14 -11.03 6.49
CA SER A 296 -7.54 -11.73 5.35
C SER A 296 -7.32 -10.75 4.20
N ALA A 297 -6.44 -11.10 3.26
CA ALA A 297 -6.06 -10.19 2.18
C ALA A 297 -5.87 -10.91 0.84
N ASN A 298 -6.18 -10.22 -0.26
CA ASN A 298 -5.91 -10.64 -1.63
C ASN A 298 -5.41 -9.44 -2.45
N GLY A 299 -4.34 -9.59 -3.22
CA GLY A 299 -3.74 -8.48 -3.96
C GLY A 299 -3.28 -8.86 -5.36
N THR A 300 -3.32 -7.87 -6.26
CA THR A 300 -2.90 -7.99 -7.67
C THR A 300 -2.40 -6.65 -8.20
N SER A 301 -1.64 -6.68 -9.30
CA SER A 301 -1.23 -5.50 -10.06
C SER A 301 -2.03 -5.46 -11.37
N ILE A 302 -2.70 -4.34 -11.62
CA ILE A 302 -3.58 -4.12 -12.76
C ILE A 302 -2.84 -3.25 -13.78
N LEU A 303 -2.76 -3.72 -15.03
CA LEU A 303 -2.16 -2.95 -16.12
C LEU A 303 -3.04 -1.73 -16.45
N VAL A 304 -2.40 -0.57 -16.60
CA VAL A 304 -2.99 0.74 -16.95
C VAL A 304 -2.83 1.02 -18.44
#